data_AF-A0A1D6MHK4-F1
#
_entry.id   AF-A0A1D6MHK4-F1
#
_cell.length_a   1.000
_cell.length_b   1.000
_cell.length_c   1.000
_cell.angle_alpha   90.00
_cell.angle_beta   90.00
_cell.angle_gamma   90.00
#
_symmetry.space_group_name_H-M   'P 1'
#
loop_
_entity.id
_entity.type
_entity.pdbx_description
1 polymer ?
#
loop_
_entity_poly.entity_id
_entity_poly.type
_entity_poly.pdbx_seq_one_letter_code
_entity_poly.pdbx_strand_id
1 'polypeptide(L)'
;MLRLLLFELSRGGGAINSVDDLTENCLGSSDLVYEYVLVEEKYTFVGNVKNPCSCTILIKGFKDDVLLRTQLRMKQLCCYHP
;
A
#
# COMPACT_ATOMS: atom_id res chain seq x y z
N MET A 1 3.69 -10.70 -6.39
CA MET A 1 4.38 -9.38 -6.48
C MET A 1 3.52 -8.32 -5.79
N LEU A 2 3.36 -8.43 -4.47
CA LEU A 2 2.52 -7.52 -3.66
C LEU A 2 3.16 -7.26 -2.29
N ARG A 3 4.50 -7.37 -2.20
CA ARG A 3 5.19 -7.59 -0.92
C ARG A 3 6.19 -6.53 -0.47
N LEU A 4 6.35 -5.39 -1.16
CA LEU A 4 7.39 -4.41 -0.77
C LEU A 4 6.97 -2.94 -0.73
N LEU A 5 5.84 -2.53 -1.35
CA LEU A 5 5.55 -1.10 -1.52
C LEU A 5 4.89 -0.38 -0.31
N LEU A 6 4.45 -1.10 0.73
CA LEU A 6 3.84 -0.47 1.91
C LEU A 6 4.85 -0.04 2.99
N PHE A 7 6.07 -0.59 2.98
CA PHE A 7 7.09 -0.28 3.99
C PHE A 7 7.93 0.95 3.63
N GLU A 8 8.16 1.21 2.34
CA GLU A 8 9.03 2.31 1.93
C GLU A 8 8.47 3.70 2.27
N LEU A 9 7.16 3.81 2.39
CA LEU A 9 6.48 5.09 2.60
C LEU A 9 6.10 5.34 4.06
N SER A 10 6.30 4.37 4.95
CA SER A 10 6.11 4.55 6.39
C SER A 10 7.41 5.04 7.05
N ARG A 11 7.88 6.23 6.62
CA ARG A 11 8.98 7.03 7.21
C ARG A 11 10.21 6.25 7.74
N GLY A 12 10.66 5.19 7.06
CA GLY A 12 11.84 4.44 7.54
C GLY A 12 12.28 3.23 6.70
N GLY A 13 11.38 2.61 5.93
CA GLY A 13 11.77 1.54 5.01
C GLY A 13 12.56 2.10 3.83
N GLY A 14 13.83 1.76 3.70
CA GLY A 14 14.59 2.00 2.48
C GLY A 14 14.42 0.82 1.53
N ALA A 15 14.28 1.08 0.23
CA ALA A 15 14.48 0.06 -0.79
C ALA A 15 15.91 -0.50 -0.65
N ILE A 16 16.03 -1.78 -0.35
CA ILE A 16 17.32 -2.46 -0.25
C ILE A 16 17.45 -3.47 -1.39
N ASN A 17 18.63 -3.47 -2.02
CA ASN A 17 18.89 -4.34 -3.17
C ASN A 17 19.58 -5.64 -2.79
N SER A 18 20.17 -5.73 -1.59
CA SER A 18 20.78 -6.93 -1.04
C SER A 18 20.32 -7.18 0.40
N VAL A 19 20.32 -8.47 0.78
CA VAL A 19 20.02 -8.89 2.14
C VAL A 19 21.15 -8.47 3.10
N ASP A 20 22.38 -8.36 2.60
CA ASP A 20 23.53 -7.92 3.40
C ASP A 20 23.45 -6.44 3.83
N ASP A 21 22.64 -5.64 3.13
CA ASP A 21 22.41 -4.22 3.44
C ASP A 21 21.23 -4.00 4.40
N LEU A 22 20.63 -5.07 4.93
CA LEU A 22 19.55 -4.98 5.92
C LEU A 22 20.08 -4.44 7.24
N THR A 23 19.58 -3.27 7.64
CA THR A 23 19.73 -2.76 9.00
C THR A 23 18.38 -2.66 9.69
N GLU A 24 18.36 -2.70 11.02
CA GLU A 24 17.12 -2.60 11.81
C GLU A 24 16.35 -1.30 11.51
N ASN A 25 17.06 -0.24 11.13
CA ASN A 25 16.48 1.04 10.73
C ASN A 25 15.68 0.97 9.42
N CYS A 26 15.93 -0.03 8.57
CA CYS A 26 15.18 -0.26 7.34
C CYS A 26 13.84 -0.98 7.59
N LEU A 27 13.53 -1.35 8.84
CA LEU A 27 12.32 -2.05 9.21
C LEU A 27 11.26 -1.09 9.77
N GLY A 28 10.10 -1.02 9.12
CA GLY A 28 8.85 -0.47 9.66
C GLY A 28 8.15 -1.39 10.68
N SER A 29 7.12 -0.86 11.33
CA SER A 29 6.25 -1.60 12.25
C SER A 29 4.78 -1.27 11.99
N SER A 30 3.91 -2.24 12.25
CA SER A 30 2.46 -2.13 12.10
C SER A 30 1.78 -2.94 13.19
N ASP A 31 0.75 -2.37 13.81
CA ASP A 31 0.03 -3.05 14.89
C ASP A 31 -1.11 -3.94 14.35
N LEU A 32 -1.43 -3.86 13.05
CA LEU A 32 -2.49 -4.64 12.43
C LEU A 32 -2.07 -5.14 11.04
N VAL A 33 -1.92 -6.45 10.90
CA VAL A 33 -1.73 -7.10 9.60
C VAL A 33 -2.74 -8.24 9.49
N TYR A 34 -3.54 -8.22 8.43
CA TYR A 34 -4.51 -9.29 8.16
C TYR A 34 -4.62 -9.57 6.66
N GLU A 35 -5.03 -10.80 6.36
CA GLU A 35 -5.33 -11.21 5.00
C GLU A 35 -6.84 -11.14 4.73
N TYR A 36 -7.18 -10.74 3.52
CA TYR A 36 -8.54 -10.68 3.04
C TYR A 36 -8.62 -11.33 1.67
N VAL A 37 -9.49 -12.33 1.54
CA VAL A 37 -9.66 -13.11 0.31
C VAL A 37 -10.90 -12.63 -0.42
N LEU A 38 -10.73 -12.18 -1.66
CA LEU A 38 -11.81 -11.83 -2.57
C LEU A 38 -11.86 -12.84 -3.71
N VAL A 39 -12.84 -13.74 -3.64
CA VAL A 39 -13.02 -14.80 -4.63
C VAL A 39 -11.79 -15.70 -4.68
N GLU A 40 -10.88 -15.49 -5.62
CA GLU A 40 -9.64 -16.27 -5.78
C GLU A 40 -8.37 -15.45 -5.47
N GLU A 41 -8.49 -14.14 -5.23
CA GLU A 41 -7.36 -13.27 -4.95
C GLU A 41 -7.21 -12.99 -3.45
N LYS A 42 -5.98 -13.08 -2.94
CA LYS A 42 -5.64 -12.75 -1.56
C LYS A 42 -4.96 -11.38 -1.50
N TYR A 43 -5.46 -10.52 -0.63
CA TYR A 43 -4.89 -9.21 -0.33
C TYR A 43 -4.41 -9.18 1.12
N THR A 44 -3.25 -8.58 1.36
CA THR A 44 -2.75 -8.34 2.71
C THR A 44 -2.94 -6.87 3.04
N PHE A 45 -3.69 -6.58 4.09
CA PHE A 45 -3.90 -5.24 4.60
C PHE A 45 -2.99 -5.01 5.80
N VAL A 46 -2.31 -3.86 5.78
CA VAL A 46 -1.42 -3.39 6.83
C VAL A 46 -2.01 -2.08 7.37
N GLY A 47 -2.40 -2.07 8.64
CA GLY A 47 -3.07 -0.95 9.32
C GLY A 47 -2.38 -0.59 10.64
N ASN A 48 -2.90 0.43 11.32
CA ASN A 48 -2.32 0.98 12.57
C ASN A 48 -0.78 1.12 12.50
N VAL A 49 -0.31 1.82 11.46
CA VAL A 49 1.09 2.22 11.37
C VAL A 49 1.26 3.49 12.17
N LYS A 50 2.27 3.56 13.04
CA LYS A 50 2.49 4.69 13.98
C LYS A 50 2.57 6.06 13.29
N ASN A 51 3.04 6.11 12.04
CA ASN A 51 3.07 7.33 11.24
C ASN A 51 2.67 7.02 9.79
N PRO A 52 1.37 7.00 9.46
CA PRO A 52 0.91 6.67 8.12
C PRO A 52 1.08 7.89 7.18
N CYS A 53 1.90 7.74 6.13
CA CYS A 53 2.04 8.75 5.07
C CYS A 53 1.33 8.37 3.77
N SER A 54 0.73 7.18 3.71
CA SER A 54 -0.03 6.69 2.57
C SER A 54 -1.21 5.84 3.04
N CYS A 55 -2.22 5.71 2.18
CA CYS A 55 -3.30 4.76 2.36
C CYS A 55 -3.52 4.01 1.04
N THR A 56 -4.08 2.81 1.13
CA THR A 56 -4.45 2.00 -0.03
C THR A 56 -5.95 1.80 -0.02
N ILE A 57 -6.60 2.08 -1.15
CA ILE A 57 -8.03 1.88 -1.35
C ILE A 57 -8.20 0.75 -2.37
N LEU A 58 -8.86 -0.33 -1.95
CA LEU A 58 -9.19 -1.43 -2.84
C LEU A 58 -10.55 -1.16 -3.49
N ILE A 59 -10.57 -1.02 -4.81
CA ILE A 59 -11.80 -0.77 -5.59
C ILE A 59 -12.09 -2.01 -6.42
N LYS A 60 -13.28 -2.58 -6.25
CA LYS A 60 -13.78 -3.70 -7.06
C LYS A 60 -14.94 -3.24 -7.92
N GLY A 61 -14.83 -3.42 -9.23
CA GLY A 61 -15.87 -3.09 -10.20
C GLY A 61 -16.08 -4.24 -11.18
N PHE A 62 -17.29 -4.34 -11.75
CA PHE A 62 -17.62 -5.35 -12.75
C PHE A 62 -17.21 -4.94 -14.18
N LYS A 63 -16.96 -3.65 -14.40
CA LYS A 63 -16.63 -3.08 -15.71
C LYS A 63 -15.34 -2.26 -15.64
N ASP A 64 -14.41 -2.57 -16.53
CA ASP A 64 -13.10 -1.91 -16.60
C ASP A 64 -13.21 -0.40 -16.82
N ASP A 65 -14.11 0.04 -17.70
CA ASP A 65 -14.37 1.46 -17.94
C ASP A 65 -14.73 2.23 -16.67
N VAL A 66 -15.53 1.62 -15.79
CA VAL A 66 -15.95 2.24 -14.52
C VAL A 66 -14.78 2.26 -13.55
N LEU A 67 -13.99 1.18 -13.50
CA LEU A 67 -12.81 1.08 -12.65
C LEU A 67 -11.76 2.15 -13.02
N LEU A 68 -11.47 2.30 -14.31
CA LEU A 68 -10.53 3.30 -14.82
C LEU A 68 -10.98 4.73 -14.48
N ARG A 69 -12.24 5.06 -14.73
CA ARG A 69 -12.80 6.40 -14.41
C ARG A 69 -12.71 6.68 -12.91
N THR A 70 -13.01 5.69 -12.09
CA THR A 70 -12.93 5.82 -10.62
C THR A 70 -11.48 6.04 -10.18
N GLN A 71 -10.53 5.26 -10.71
CA GLN A 71 -9.11 5.41 -10.43
C GLN A 71 -8.59 6.81 -10.83
N LEU A 72 -8.94 7.29 -12.02
CA LEU A 72 -8.54 8.61 -12.49
C LEU A 72 -9.07 9.74 -11.60
N ARG A 73 -10.33 9.64 -11.17
CA ARG A 73 -10.96 10.66 -10.32
C ARG A 73 -10.39 10.65 -8.90
N MET A 74 -10.10 9.47 -8.36
CA MET A 74 -9.41 9.32 -7.07
C MET A 74 -8.01 9.92 -7.12
N LYS A 75 -7.27 9.71 -8.23
CA LYS A 75 -5.94 10.31 -8.41
C LYS A 75 -5.98 11.83 -8.45
N GLN A 76 -6.99 12.42 -9.10
CA GLN A 76 -7.18 13.89 -9.10
C GLN A 76 -7.46 14.43 -7.69
N LEU A 77 -8.24 13.72 -6.87
CA LEU A 77 -8.56 14.14 -5.51
C LEU A 77 -7.34 14.06 -4.58
N CYS A 78 -6.55 12.98 -4.68
CA CYS A 78 -5.36 12.78 -3.86
C CYS A 78 -4.18 13.67 -4.25
N CYS A 79 -4.09 14.10 -5.51
CA CYS A 79 -3.06 15.02 -6.00
C CYS A 79 -3.45 16.50 -5.90
N TYR A 80 -4.60 16.84 -5.30
CA TYR A 80 -4.99 18.22 -5.06
C TYR A 80 -4.21 18.78 -3.85
N HIS A 81 -3.00 19.25 -4.11
CA HIS A 81 -2.29 20.19 -3.24
C HIS A 81 -2.64 21.61 -3.74
N PRO A 82 -3.21 22.51 -2.93
CA PRO A 82 -3.11 23.95 -3.21
C PRO A 82 -1.65 24.42 -3.18
#